data_AF-A0A158KZH1-F1
#
_entry.id   AF-A0A158KZH1-F1
#
_cell.length_a   1.000
_cell.length_b   1.000
_cell.length_c   1.000
_cell.angle_alpha   90.00
_cell.angle_beta   90.00
_cell.angle_gamma   90.00
#
_symmetry.space_group_name_H-M   'P 1'
#
loop_
_entity.id
_entity.type
_entity.pdbx_description
1 polymer ?
#
loop_
_entity_poly.entity_id
_entity_poly.type
_entity_poly.pdbx_seq_one_letter_code
_entity_poly.pdbx_strand_id
1 'polypeptide(L)'
;MFMGRYWLAEYEWAAHKPFALEAGVSNEVIDAIRDGKTPPFAKRDEELVFAFLTELHEQRKVPDSLYQELVGEIGKDGVVDLVGIAGYYTLISMTIKVFEVPPPEGATPELPQESN
;
A
#
# COMPACT_ATOMS: atom_id res chain seq x y z
N MET A 1 -0.67 -2.06 -3.93
CA MET A 1 0.04 -2.92 -2.94
C MET A 1 -0.37 -2.59 -1.51
N PHE A 2 0.04 -1.44 -0.93
CA PHE A 2 -0.23 -1.10 0.48
C PHE A 2 -1.72 -1.20 0.87
N MET A 3 -2.62 -0.51 0.15
CA MET A 3 -4.07 -0.53 0.47
C MET A 3 -4.66 -1.94 0.38
N GLY A 4 -4.29 -2.71 -0.65
CA GLY A 4 -4.69 -4.11 -0.79
C GLY A 4 -4.27 -4.97 0.41
N ARG A 5 -3.02 -4.79 0.88
CA ARG A 5 -2.54 -5.43 2.10
C ARG A 5 -3.26 -4.94 3.35
N TYR A 6 -3.48 -3.63 3.49
CA TYR A 6 -4.11 -3.04 4.67
C TYR A 6 -5.53 -3.60 4.90
N TRP A 7 -6.28 -3.81 3.81
CA TRP A 7 -7.63 -4.37 3.83
C TRP A 7 -7.71 -5.89 3.65
N LEU A 8 -6.56 -6.58 3.54
CA LEU A 8 -6.50 -8.01 3.22
C LEU A 8 -7.31 -8.36 1.95
N ALA A 9 -7.23 -7.50 0.94
CA ALA A 9 -7.87 -7.64 -0.36
C ALA A 9 -6.95 -8.39 -1.32
N GLU A 10 -7.11 -9.72 -1.37
CA GLU A 10 -6.21 -10.62 -2.10
C GLU A 10 -6.15 -10.31 -3.60
N TYR A 11 -7.29 -10.00 -4.23
CA TYR A 11 -7.31 -9.62 -5.65
C TYR A 11 -6.43 -8.41 -5.92
N GLU A 12 -6.55 -7.37 -5.09
CA GLU A 12 -5.80 -6.13 -5.22
C GLU A 12 -4.29 -6.36 -5.08
N TRP A 13 -3.92 -7.20 -4.11
CA TRP A 13 -2.53 -7.61 -3.90
C TRP A 13 -1.98 -8.37 -5.12
N ALA A 14 -2.66 -9.43 -5.53
CA ALA A 14 -2.24 -10.29 -6.64
C ALA A 14 -2.19 -9.54 -7.98
N ALA A 15 -3.12 -8.62 -8.23
CA ALA A 15 -3.15 -7.82 -9.46
C ALA A 15 -1.99 -6.79 -9.51
N HIS A 16 -1.59 -6.24 -8.37
CA HIS A 16 -0.58 -5.18 -8.33
C HIS A 16 0.86 -5.68 -8.13
N LYS A 17 1.07 -6.87 -7.54
CA LYS A 17 2.42 -7.42 -7.31
C LYS A 17 3.27 -7.53 -8.58
N PRO A 18 2.75 -8.00 -9.74
CA PRO A 18 3.53 -8.04 -10.99
C PRO A 18 4.01 -6.65 -11.43
N PHE A 19 3.15 -5.63 -11.35
CA PHE A 19 3.53 -4.25 -11.72
C PHE A 19 4.56 -3.66 -10.75
N ALA A 20 4.48 -3.98 -9.46
CA ALA A 20 5.49 -3.56 -8.49
C ALA A 20 6.88 -4.17 -8.82
N LEU A 21 6.91 -5.45 -9.17
CA LEU A 21 8.14 -6.13 -9.61
C LEU A 21 8.70 -5.53 -10.90
N GLU A 22 7.84 -5.27 -11.89
CA GLU A 22 8.23 -4.64 -13.16
C GLU A 22 8.78 -3.22 -12.95
N ALA A 23 8.22 -2.47 -12.01
CA ALA A 23 8.70 -1.14 -11.61
C ALA A 23 10.00 -1.18 -10.76
N GLY A 24 10.51 -2.38 -10.44
CA GLY A 24 11.78 -2.56 -9.74
C GLY A 24 11.69 -2.60 -8.21
N VAL A 25 10.50 -2.76 -7.64
CA VAL A 25 10.34 -2.99 -6.19
C VAL A 25 10.88 -4.38 -5.86
N SER A 26 11.81 -4.46 -4.89
CA SER A 26 12.43 -5.73 -4.53
C SER A 26 11.44 -6.69 -3.85
N ASN A 27 11.68 -8.00 -4.00
CA ASN A 27 10.90 -9.00 -3.25
C ASN A 27 10.97 -8.77 -1.74
N GLU A 28 12.11 -8.32 -1.21
CA GLU A 28 12.27 -8.02 0.21
C GLU A 28 11.32 -6.91 0.69
N VAL A 29 11.16 -5.85 -0.10
CA VAL A 29 10.19 -4.78 0.19
C VAL A 29 8.76 -5.31 0.10
N ILE A 30 8.45 -6.07 -0.96
CA ILE A 30 7.12 -6.66 -1.14
C ILE A 30 6.76 -7.59 0.02
N ASP A 31 7.67 -8.47 0.41
CA ASP A 31 7.50 -9.42 1.51
C ASP A 31 7.34 -8.69 2.85
N ALA A 32 8.10 -7.62 3.09
CA ALA A 32 7.95 -6.80 4.29
C ALA A 32 6.57 -6.14 4.36
N ILE A 33 6.08 -5.57 3.24
CA ILE A 33 4.72 -5.01 3.16
C ILE A 33 3.69 -6.12 3.45
N ARG A 34 3.80 -7.29 2.78
CA ARG A 34 2.92 -8.45 2.99
C ARG A 34 2.86 -8.86 4.46
N ASP A 35 4.01 -8.91 5.11
CA ASP A 35 4.16 -9.39 6.48
C ASP A 35 3.77 -8.32 7.52
N GLY A 36 3.44 -7.09 7.10
CA GLY A 36 3.17 -5.98 8.01
C GLY A 36 4.41 -5.51 8.78
N LYS A 37 5.59 -5.60 8.16
CA LYS A 37 6.87 -5.13 8.71
C LYS A 37 7.29 -3.83 8.02
N THR A 38 8.20 -3.09 8.65
CA THR A 38 8.85 -1.94 8.00
C THR A 38 9.73 -2.43 6.84
N PRO A 39 9.44 -2.04 5.59
CA PRO A 39 10.23 -2.46 4.44
C PRO A 39 11.60 -1.77 4.40
N PRO A 40 12.65 -2.44 3.91
CA PRO A 40 13.97 -1.85 3.77
C PRO A 40 14.05 -1.04 2.46
N PHE A 41 13.34 0.09 2.42
CA PHE A 41 13.37 0.98 1.26
C PHE A 41 14.77 1.55 1.03
N ALA A 42 15.24 1.50 -0.21
CA ALA A 42 16.52 2.10 -0.60
C ALA A 42 16.38 3.59 -0.93
N LYS A 43 15.18 4.04 -1.32
CA LYS A 43 14.89 5.42 -1.69
C LYS A 43 14.06 6.13 -0.63
N ARG A 44 14.37 7.40 -0.41
CA ARG A 44 13.74 8.22 0.63
C ARG A 44 12.27 8.50 0.34
N ASP A 45 11.93 8.75 -0.91
CA ASP A 45 10.55 8.93 -1.37
C ASP A 45 9.67 7.73 -1.06
N GLU A 46 10.12 6.51 -1.37
CA GLU A 46 9.40 5.26 -1.08
C GLU A 46 9.15 5.08 0.43
N GLU A 47 10.16 5.35 1.25
CA GLU A 47 10.05 5.30 2.72
C GLU A 47 9.02 6.31 3.26
N LEU A 48 9.09 7.56 2.80
CA LEU A 48 8.18 8.63 3.21
C LEU A 48 6.74 8.36 2.76
N VAL A 49 6.55 7.86 1.54
CA VAL A 49 5.22 7.46 1.03
C VAL A 49 4.63 6.34 1.89
N PHE A 50 5.42 5.32 2.21
CA PHE A 50 4.96 4.22 3.06
C PHE A 50 4.59 4.69 4.47
N ALA A 51 5.44 5.51 5.10
CA ALA A 51 5.18 6.06 6.43
C ALA A 51 3.92 6.94 6.43
N PHE A 52 3.76 7.81 5.42
CA PHE A 52 2.60 8.67 5.28
C PHE A 52 1.30 7.86 5.14
N LEU A 53 1.29 6.85 4.27
CA LEU A 53 0.12 5.98 4.08
C LEU A 53 -0.20 5.18 5.34
N THR A 54 0.80 4.71 6.07
CA THR A 54 0.64 4.00 7.34
C THR A 54 -0.04 4.89 8.38
N GLU A 55 0.54 6.06 8.67
CA GLU A 55 -0.02 7.02 9.64
C GLU A 55 -1.44 7.46 9.26
N LEU A 56 -1.67 7.76 7.97
CA LEU A 56 -2.98 8.19 7.49
C LEU A 56 -4.05 7.11 7.71
N HIS A 57 -3.76 5.84 7.47
CA HIS A 57 -4.76 4.77 7.60
C HIS A 57 -4.93 4.30 9.05
N GLU A 58 -3.84 4.16 9.80
CA GLU A 58 -3.88 3.65 11.18
C GLU A 58 -4.34 4.71 12.18
N GLN A 59 -3.80 5.93 12.08
CA GLN A 59 -4.04 7.01 13.05
C GLN A 59 -5.08 8.02 12.57
N ARG A 60 -5.49 7.97 11.29
CA ARG A 60 -6.38 8.95 10.66
C ARG A 60 -5.83 10.38 10.76
N LYS A 61 -4.51 10.50 10.88
CA LYS A 61 -3.77 11.74 11.06
C LYS A 61 -2.35 11.52 10.55
N VAL A 62 -1.79 12.54 9.91
CA VAL A 62 -0.38 12.58 9.53
C VAL A 62 0.31 13.65 10.38
N PRO A 63 1.43 13.36 11.05
CA PRO A 63 2.21 14.37 11.76
C PRO A 63 2.72 15.47 10.81
N ASP A 64 2.69 16.73 11.26
CA ASP A 64 3.10 17.87 10.44
C ASP A 64 4.54 17.73 9.90
N SER A 65 5.46 17.20 10.71
CA SER A 65 6.84 16.96 10.28
C SER A 65 6.92 16.00 9.09
N LEU A 66 6.18 14.88 9.15
CA LEU A 66 6.13 13.88 8.08
C LEU A 66 5.48 14.46 6.81
N TYR A 67 4.41 15.25 6.97
CA TYR A 67 3.78 15.95 5.85
C TYR A 67 4.75 16.92 5.17
N GLN A 68 5.47 17.74 5.93
CA GLN A 68 6.43 18.70 5.36
C GLN A 68 7.60 18.00 4.67
N GLU A 69 8.12 16.92 5.26
CA GLU A 69 9.19 16.11 4.65
C GLU A 69 8.73 15.51 3.32
N LEU A 70 7.55 14.88 3.27
CA LEU A 70 7.03 14.29 2.04
C LEU A 70 6.73 15.36 0.97
N VAL A 71 6.15 16.50 1.36
CA VAL A 71 5.95 17.64 0.43
C VAL A 71 7.29 18.14 -0.11
N GLY A 72 8.36 18.15 0.70
CA GLY A 72 9.70 18.49 0.26
C GLY A 72 10.27 17.53 -0.77
N GLU A 73 9.95 16.23 -0.65
CA GLU A 73 10.46 15.16 -1.51
C GLU A 73 9.70 15.06 -2.84
N ILE A 74 8.37 15.06 -2.82
CA ILE A 74 7.53 14.81 -4.02
C ILE A 74 6.64 15.99 -4.43
N GLY A 75 6.73 17.12 -3.73
CA GLY A 75 5.91 18.30 -3.98
C GLY A 75 4.47 18.18 -3.48
N LYS A 76 3.77 19.32 -3.41
CA LYS A 76 2.37 19.35 -2.96
C LYS A 76 1.43 18.61 -3.90
N ASP A 77 1.61 18.78 -5.21
CA ASP A 77 0.76 18.11 -6.20
C ASP A 77 0.94 16.58 -6.14
N GLY A 78 2.17 16.10 -5.96
CA GLY A 78 2.44 14.68 -5.73
C GLY A 78 1.78 14.14 -4.45
N VAL A 79 1.73 14.93 -3.38
CA VAL A 79 0.99 14.55 -2.16
C VAL A 79 -0.53 14.54 -2.39
N VAL A 80 -1.07 15.47 -3.19
CA VAL A 80 -2.50 15.44 -3.57
C VAL A 80 -2.82 14.18 -4.36
N ASP A 81 -1.99 13.83 -5.35
CA ASP A 81 -2.14 12.60 -6.14
C ASP A 81 -2.05 11.35 -5.24
N LEU A 82 -1.10 11.32 -4.31
CA LEU A 82 -0.94 10.23 -3.35
C LEU A 82 -2.20 10.03 -2.49
N VAL A 83 -2.78 11.11 -1.95
CA VAL A 83 -4.02 11.04 -1.17
C VAL A 83 -5.19 10.56 -2.04
N GLY A 84 -5.27 11.02 -3.28
CA GLY A 84 -6.27 10.56 -4.25
C GLY A 84 -6.19 9.06 -4.50
N ILE A 85 -4.98 8.55 -4.77
CA ILE A 85 -4.71 7.12 -4.98
C ILE A 85 -5.01 6.31 -3.71
N ALA A 86 -4.63 6.81 -2.53
CA ALA A 86 -4.91 6.17 -1.25
C ALA A 86 -6.42 5.99 -1.01
N GLY A 87 -7.21 7.03 -1.24
CA GLY A 87 -8.66 6.99 -1.11
C GLY A 87 -9.33 6.07 -2.13
N TYR A 88 -8.93 6.18 -3.41
CA TYR A 88 -9.49 5.38 -4.50
C TYR A 88 -9.26 3.88 -4.28
N TYR A 89 -8.03 3.48 -3.96
CA TYR A 89 -7.71 2.07 -3.74
C TYR A 89 -8.18 1.55 -2.39
N THR A 90 -8.40 2.40 -1.39
CA THR A 90 -9.15 2.03 -0.19
C THR A 90 -10.59 1.64 -0.54
N LEU A 91 -11.31 2.45 -1.33
CA LEU A 91 -12.66 2.13 -1.78
C LEU A 91 -12.72 0.80 -2.57
N ILE A 92 -11.78 0.60 -3.49
CA ILE A 92 -11.68 -0.65 -4.26
C ILE A 92 -11.40 -1.83 -3.33
N SER A 93 -10.42 -1.71 -2.44
CA SER A 93 -10.04 -2.80 -1.52
C SER A 93 -11.19 -3.18 -0.58
N MET A 94 -11.94 -2.20 -0.06
CA MET A 94 -13.16 -2.44 0.71
C MET A 94 -14.21 -3.21 -0.11
N THR A 95 -14.40 -2.84 -1.37
CA THR A 95 -15.34 -3.51 -2.28
C THR A 95 -14.94 -4.96 -2.52
N ILE A 96 -13.66 -5.20 -2.85
CA ILE A 96 -13.10 -6.54 -3.02
C ILE A 96 -13.31 -7.38 -1.76
N LYS A 97 -13.03 -6.80 -0.59
CA LYS A 97 -13.15 -7.50 0.70
C LYS A 97 -14.60 -7.85 1.04
N VAL A 98 -15.53 -6.91 0.92
CA VAL A 98 -16.95 -7.10 1.28
C VAL A 98 -17.65 -8.10 0.36
N PHE A 99 -17.32 -8.09 -0.93
CA PHE A 99 -17.94 -8.97 -1.91
C PHE A 99 -17.13 -10.25 -2.18
N GLU A 100 -16.09 -10.51 -1.39
CA GLU A 100 -15.22 -11.70 -1.49
C GLU A 100 -14.77 -11.96 -2.94
N VAL A 101 -14.37 -10.90 -3.64
CA VAL A 101 -13.97 -10.99 -5.04
C VAL A 101 -12.73 -11.90 -5.12
N PRO A 102 -12.78 -13.02 -5.87
CA PRO A 102 -11.67 -13.97 -5.92
C PRO A 102 -10.47 -13.32 -6.62
N PRO A 103 -9.23 -13.68 -6.27
CA PRO A 103 -8.04 -13.18 -6.94
C PRO A 103 -8.00 -13.59 -8.42
N PRO A 104 -7.13 -12.97 -9.25
CA PRO A 104 -6.96 -13.33 -10.65
C PRO A 104 -6.70 -14.84 -10.83
N GLU A 105 -7.21 -15.42 -11.92
CA GLU A 105 -7.06 -16.85 -12.18
C GLU A 105 -5.58 -17.28 -12.15
N GLY A 106 -5.28 -18.35 -11.41
CA GLY A 106 -3.93 -18.87 -11.23
C GLY A 106 -3.11 -18.16 -10.14
N ALA A 107 -3.60 -17.08 -9.52
CA ALA A 107 -2.95 -16.47 -8.38
C ALA A 107 -3.09 -17.36 -7.12
N THR A 108 -1.98 -17.58 -6.42
CA THR A 108 -1.98 -18.21 -5.10
C THR A 108 -2.16 -17.12 -4.05
N PRO A 109 -3.12 -17.22 -3.11
CA PRO A 109 -3.25 -16.24 -2.03
C PRO A 109 -1.98 -16.12 -1.21
N GLU A 110 -1.55 -14.89 -0.93
CA GLU A 110 -0.34 -14.58 -0.17
C GLU A 110 -0.62 -13.80 1.13
N LEU A 111 -1.75 -13.10 1.23
CA LEU A 111 -2.03 -12.29 2.42
C LEU A 111 -2.44 -13.16 3.61
N PRO A 112 -2.20 -12.70 4.84
CA PRO A 112 -2.73 -13.36 6.03
C PRO A 112 -4.25 -13.51 5.95
N GLN A 113 -4.75 -14.70 6.24
CA GLN A 113 -6.18 -14.91 6.46
C GLN A 113 -6.50 -14.50 7.90
N GLU A 114 -7.58 -13.74 8.10
CA GLU A 114 -8.07 -13.49 9.45
C GLU A 114 -8.54 -14.82 10.04
N SER A 115 -8.05 -15.16 11.23
CA SER A 115 -8.65 -16.23 12.03
C SER A 115 -10.01 -15.74 12.52
N ASN A 116 -11.08 -16.39 12.04
CA ASN A 116 -12.44 -16.21 12.56
C ASN A 116 -12.53 -16.44 14.08
#